data_AF-A0A6B3GEQ4-F1
#
_entry.id   AF-A0A6B3GEQ4-F1
#
_cell.length_a   1.000
_cell.length_b   1.000
_cell.length_c   1.000
_cell.angle_alpha   90.00
_cell.angle_beta   90.00
_cell.angle_gamma   90.00
#
_symmetry.space_group_name_H-M   'P 1'
#
loop_
_entity.id
_entity.type
_entity.pdbx_description
1 polymer ?
#
loop_
_entity_poly.entity_id
_entity_poly.type
_entity_poly.pdbx_seq_one_letter_code
_entity_poly.pdbx_strand_id
1 'polypeptide(L)'
;LAGVLLLAVVLSAYAGQNDMGVARTFRAVFGQGDRFDVLLVQKFRLGRIVAGLTAGAALGLAGCLTQTLARNRLATPELLGV
;
A
#
# COMPACT_ATOMS: atom_id res chain seq x y z
N LEU A 1 -4.17 -13.60 5.76
CA LEU A 1 -4.38 -12.26 5.15
C LEU A 1 -3.60 -11.16 5.87
N ALA A 2 -3.85 -10.90 7.16
CA ALA A 2 -3.11 -9.88 7.91
C ALA A 2 -1.57 -10.06 7.89
N GLY A 3 -1.08 -11.30 8.07
CA GLY A 3 0.36 -11.59 7.99
C GLY A 3 0.97 -11.34 6.59
N VAL A 4 0.21 -11.61 5.52
CA VAL A 4 0.66 -11.36 4.14
C VAL A 4 0.67 -9.85 3.84
N LEU A 5 -0.32 -9.10 4.32
CA LEU A 5 -0.35 -7.64 4.23
C LEU A 5 0.84 -7.01 4.97
N LEU A 6 1.13 -7.46 6.20
CA LEU A 6 2.29 -6.98 6.95
C LEU A 6 3.59 -7.28 6.22
N LEU A 7 3.76 -8.50 5.71
CA LEU A 7 4.93 -8.87 4.92
C LEU A 7 5.07 -7.98 3.67
N ALA A 8 3.97 -7.73 2.95
CA ALA A 8 3.96 -6.88 1.77
C ALA A 8 4.33 -5.43 2.09
N VAL A 9 3.83 -4.87 3.20
CA VAL A 9 4.19 -3.53 3.69
C VAL A 9 5.67 -3.45 4.02
N VAL A 10 6.20 -4.44 4.74
CA VAL A 10 7.62 -4.51 5.11
C VAL A 10 8.47 -4.58 3.84
N LEU A 11 8.17 -5.50 2.92
CA LEU A 11 8.89 -5.62 1.64
C LEU A 11 8.81 -4.34 0.82
N SER A 12 7.64 -3.69 0.74
CA SER A 12 7.45 -2.44 -0.01
C SER A 12 8.24 -1.27 0.59
N ALA A 13 8.39 -1.23 1.92
CA ALA A 13 9.23 -0.25 2.60
C ALA A 13 10.73 -0.44 2.25
N TYR A 14 11.16 -1.70 2.08
CA TYR A 14 12.53 -2.03 1.67
C TYR A 14 12.79 -1.90 0.17
N ALA A 15 11.79 -2.13 -0.69
CA ALA A 15 11.90 -2.17 -2.15
C ALA A 15 12.08 -0.80 -2.82
N GLY A 16 13.01 0.04 -2.34
CA GLY A 16 13.36 1.29 -3.00
C GLY A 16 14.79 1.27 -3.55
N GLN A 17 14.98 1.95 -4.67
CA GLN A 17 16.17 1.90 -5.53
C GLN A 17 17.49 2.36 -4.91
N ASN A 18 17.47 2.94 -3.72
CA ASN A 18 18.68 3.38 -3.05
C ASN A 18 19.13 2.28 -2.09
N ASP A 19 20.44 1.96 -2.10
CA ASP A 19 21.17 1.09 -1.16
C ASP A 19 21.17 1.66 0.28
N MET A 20 19.98 1.98 0.77
CA MET A 20 19.74 2.38 2.14
C MET A 20 19.67 1.11 2.98
N GLY A 21 20.74 0.85 3.72
CA GLY A 21 20.78 -0.28 4.66
C GLY A 21 19.59 -0.27 5.63
N VAL A 22 19.19 -1.45 6.08
CA VAL A 22 17.99 -1.69 6.89
C VAL A 22 17.87 -0.73 8.09
N ALA A 23 18.97 -0.51 8.78
CA ALA A 23 19.02 0.38 9.94
C ALA A 23 18.83 1.87 9.62
N ARG A 24 19.15 2.32 8.39
CA ARG A 24 18.90 3.70 7.94
C ARG A 24 17.44 3.89 7.57
N THR A 25 16.85 2.94 6.85
CA THR A 25 15.41 2.95 6.53
C THR A 25 14.56 2.98 7.79
N PHE A 26 14.88 2.14 8.78
CA PHE A 26 14.14 2.12 10.05
C PHE A 26 14.23 3.46 10.79
N ARG A 27 15.43 4.06 10.86
CA ARG A 27 15.61 5.40 11.44
C ARG A 27 14.85 6.48 10.68
N ALA A 28 14.89 6.43 9.35
CA ALA A 28 14.20 7.39 8.48
C ALA A 28 12.67 7.31 8.61
N VAL A 29 12.10 6.12 8.86
CA VAL A 29 10.67 5.97 9.19
C VAL A 29 10.31 6.81 10.43
N PHE A 30 11.14 6.76 11.48
CA PHE A 30 10.97 7.57 12.70
C PHE A 30 11.47 9.02 12.57
N GLY A 31 11.84 9.48 11.36
CA GLY A 31 12.32 10.84 11.12
C GLY A 31 13.75 11.11 11.60
N GLN A 32 14.52 10.06 11.85
CA GLN A 32 15.91 10.13 12.32
C GLN A 32 16.87 9.85 11.16
N GLY A 33 17.97 10.61 11.08
CA GLY A 33 19.00 10.44 10.05
C GLY A 33 19.07 11.62 9.08
N ASP A 34 19.55 11.35 7.86
CA ASP A 34 19.71 12.38 6.84
C ASP A 34 18.35 12.91 6.35
N ARG A 35 18.25 14.22 6.09
CA ARG A 35 17.00 14.85 5.65
C ARG A 35 16.50 14.29 4.33
N PHE A 36 17.40 13.92 3.42
CA PHE A 36 17.06 13.32 2.14
C PHE A 36 16.49 11.91 2.33
N ASP A 37 17.12 11.10 3.19
CA ASP A 37 16.66 9.74 3.54
C ASP A 37 15.27 9.77 4.18
N VAL A 38 15.04 10.69 5.13
CA VAL A 38 13.74 10.88 5.77
C VAL A 38 12.67 11.32 4.77
N LEU A 39 12.97 12.29 3.90
CA LEU A 39 12.03 12.75 2.88
C LEU A 39 11.65 11.60 1.94
N LEU A 40 12.64 10.85 1.46
CA LEU A 40 12.43 9.72 0.56
C LEU A 40 11.54 8.64 1.20
N VAL A 41 11.85 8.25 2.43
CA VAL A 41 11.11 7.20 3.12
C VAL A 41 9.70 7.69 3.50
N GLN A 42 9.57 8.84 4.15
CA GLN A 42 8.27 9.29 4.65
C GLN A 42 7.34 9.84 3.57
N LYS A 43 7.85 10.67 2.65
CA LYS A 43 6.98 11.33 1.65
C LYS A 43 6.75 10.46 0.42
N PHE A 44 7.76 9.71 -0.04
CA PHE A 44 7.63 8.90 -1.25
C PHE A 44 7.27 7.45 -0.95
N ARG A 45 8.07 6.73 -0.15
CA ARG A 45 7.83 5.29 0.08
C ARG A 45 6.56 5.04 0.90
N LEU A 46 6.47 5.62 2.10
CA LEU A 46 5.29 5.45 2.96
C LEU A 46 4.04 6.02 2.30
N GLY A 47 4.13 7.18 1.64
CA GLY A 47 3.03 7.75 0.87
C GLY A 47 2.46 6.78 -0.18
N ARG A 48 3.31 6.11 -0.95
CA ARG A 48 2.90 5.09 -1.93
C ARG A 48 2.25 3.87 -1.27
N ILE A 49 2.80 3.40 -0.15
CA ILE A 49 2.24 2.25 0.59
C ILE A 49 0.84 2.58 1.08
N VAL A 50 0.64 3.75 1.69
CA VAL A 50 -0.67 4.20 2.16
C VAL A 50 -1.65 4.30 0.99
N ALA A 51 -1.26 4.95 -0.11
CA ALA A 51 -2.12 5.07 -1.29
C ALA A 51 -2.54 3.70 -1.85
N GLY A 52 -1.60 2.76 -1.95
CA GLY A 52 -1.87 1.40 -2.43
C GLY A 52 -2.82 0.63 -1.51
N LEU A 53 -2.63 0.73 -0.19
CA LEU A 53 -3.52 0.10 0.80
C LEU A 53 -4.93 0.69 0.72
N THR A 54 -5.05 2.02 0.66
CA THR A 54 -6.37 2.69 0.58
C THR A 54 -7.09 2.37 -0.73
N ALA A 55 -6.37 2.38 -1.85
CA ALA A 55 -6.96 2.06 -3.15
C ALA A 55 -7.39 0.59 -3.21
N GLY A 56 -6.54 -0.34 -2.76
CA GLY A 56 -6.88 -1.76 -2.70
C GLY A 56 -8.09 -2.06 -1.81
N ALA A 57 -8.17 -1.41 -0.64
CA ALA A 57 -9.32 -1.54 0.24
C ALA A 57 -10.61 -0.99 -0.41
N ALA A 58 -10.54 0.18 -1.04
CA ALA A 58 -11.68 0.78 -1.74
C ALA A 58 -12.17 -0.10 -2.90
N LEU A 59 -11.25 -0.64 -3.71
CA LEU A 59 -11.57 -1.56 -4.81
C LEU A 59 -12.16 -2.87 -4.31
N GLY A 60 -11.62 -3.44 -3.22
CA GLY A 60 -12.16 -4.64 -2.60
C GLY A 60 -13.59 -4.43 -2.07
N LEU A 61 -13.84 -3.29 -1.43
CA LEU A 61 -15.18 -2.92 -0.96
C LEU A 61 -16.15 -2.71 -2.13
N ALA A 62 -15.74 -1.98 -3.17
CA ALA A 62 -16.54 -1.79 -4.37
C ALA A 62 -16.91 -3.14 -5.00
N GLY A 63 -15.96 -4.06 -5.16
CA GLY A 63 -16.22 -5.41 -5.70
C GLY A 63 -17.19 -6.23 -4.82
N CYS A 64 -17.05 -6.18 -3.50
CA CYS A 64 -18.01 -6.82 -2.59
C CYS A 64 -19.42 -6.24 -2.74
N LEU A 65 -19.55 -4.92 -2.86
CA LEU A 65 -20.83 -4.26 -3.04
C LEU A 65 -21.47 -4.62 -4.38
N THR A 66 -20.72 -4.60 -5.49
CA THR A 66 -21.23 -4.96 -6.81
C THR A 66 -21.69 -6.42 -6.85
N GLN A 67 -20.91 -7.34 -6.30
CA GLN A 67 -21.26 -8.76 -6.21
C GLN A 67 -22.52 -8.99 -5.35
N THR A 68 -22.66 -8.23 -4.26
CA THR A 68 -23.82 -8.33 -3.35
C THR A 68 -25.09 -7.82 -4.02
N LEU A 69 -25.03 -6.64 -4.66
CA LEU A 69 -26.18 -6.03 -5.35
C LEU A 69 -26.62 -6.86 -6.55
N ALA A 70 -25.67 -7.36 -7.35
CA ALA A 70 -25.95 -8.24 -8.48
C ALA A 70 -26.38 -9.65 -8.04
N ARG A 71 -26.21 -10.00 -6.75
CA ARG A 71 -26.34 -11.36 -6.22
C ARG A 71 -25.58 -12.40 -7.05
N ASN A 72 -24.43 -11.99 -7.60
CA ASN A 72 -23.59 -12.80 -8.46
C ASN A 72 -22.12 -12.57 -8.10
N ARG A 73 -21.46 -13.63 -7.61
CA ARG A 73 -20.05 -13.59 -7.18
C ARG A 73 -19.07 -13.33 -8.33
N LEU A 74 -19.53 -13.41 -9.58
CA LEU A 74 -18.76 -13.08 -10.79
C LEU A 74 -19.05 -11.67 -11.32
N ALA A 75 -19.96 -10.91 -10.70
CA ALA A 75 -20.28 -9.57 -11.18
C ALA A 75 -19.11 -8.62 -10.92
N THR A 76 -18.57 -8.07 -12.01
CA THR A 76 -17.56 -7.02 -12.00
C THR A 76 -18.21 -5.64 -12.13
N PRO A 77 -17.61 -4.58 -11.55
CA PRO A 77 -18.15 -3.21 -11.61
C PRO A 77 -18.35 -2.66 -13.03
N GLU A 78 -17.69 -3.22 -14.04
CA GLU A 78 -17.93 -2.89 -15.47
C GLU A 78 -19.39 -3.10 -15.88
N LEU A 79 -20.12 -4.01 -15.23
CA LEU A 79 -21.56 -4.23 -15.47
C LEU A 79 -22.44 -3.05 -15.01
N LEU A 80 -21.93 -2.14 -14.18
CA LEU A 80 -22.65 -0.97 -13.66
C LEU A 80 -22.27 0.35 -14.39
N GLY A 81 -21.32 0.31 -15.33
CA GLY A 81 -21.01 1.44 -16.21
C GLY A 81 -20.01 2.48 -15.67
N VAL A 82 -19.09 2.08 -14.78
CA VAL A 82 -17.92 2.88 -14.38
C VAL A 82 -16.75 2.64 -15.32
#